data_AF-A0A7K2N0S1-F1
#
_entry.id   AF-A0A7K2N0S1-F1
#
_cell.length_a   1.000
_cell.length_b   1.000
_cell.length_c   1.000
_cell.angle_alpha   90.00
_cell.angle_beta   90.00
_cell.angle_gamma   90.00
#
_symmetry.space_group_name_H-M   'P 1'
#
loop_
_entity.id
_entity.type
_entity.pdbx_description
1 polymer ?
#
loop_
_entity_poly.entity_id
_entity_poly.type
_entity_poly.pdbx_seq_one_letter_code
_entity_poly.pdbx_strand_id
1 'polypeptide(L)'
;MTDDTETPVPGAGGNLLSGPQPEPARAAGYPDAPPRVGFFTDTSVCIGCKACEVACKEWNAIPEDGLELTGMSYDNTQGLGADTWRHVAFIEQRKPLGGQEPGVGHESVDVFAAAG
;
A
#
# COMPACT_ATOMS: atom_id res chain seq x y z
N MET A 1 -13.10 46.72 -3.48
CA MET A 1 -11.71 46.24 -3.46
C MET A 1 -11.72 44.98 -4.29
N THR A 2 -11.13 45.09 -5.48
CA THR A 2 -11.02 44.14 -6.61
C THR A 2 -11.23 42.68 -6.18
N ASP A 3 -12.22 41.95 -6.67
CA ASP A 3 -12.40 41.49 -8.07
C ASP A 3 -11.06 41.09 -8.70
N ASP A 4 -10.46 40.03 -8.16
CA ASP A 4 -9.47 39.24 -8.88
C ASP A 4 -10.21 38.16 -9.67
N THR A 5 -10.89 38.60 -10.73
CA THR A 5 -11.19 37.73 -11.86
C THR A 5 -9.91 37.00 -12.28
N GLU A 6 -9.98 35.68 -12.28
CA GLU A 6 -9.49 34.87 -13.39
C GLU A 6 -8.09 35.24 -13.87
N THR A 7 -7.05 34.81 -13.14
CA THR A 7 -5.80 34.49 -13.85
C THR A 7 -6.05 33.13 -14.52
N PRO A 8 -6.14 33.04 -15.86
CA PRO A 8 -6.18 31.75 -16.52
C PRO A 8 -4.80 31.14 -16.28
N VAL A 9 -4.71 30.15 -15.39
CA VAL A 9 -3.47 29.36 -15.29
C VAL A 9 -3.33 28.65 -16.63
N PRO A 10 -2.33 29.00 -17.48
CA PRO A 10 -2.14 28.33 -18.75
C PRO A 10 -1.65 26.91 -18.42
N GLY A 11 -2.52 25.91 -18.57
CA GLY A 11 -2.15 24.52 -18.29
C GLY A 11 -3.27 23.59 -17.82
N ALA A 12 -4.53 24.00 -17.84
CA ALA A 12 -5.68 23.22 -17.35
C ALA A 12 -6.05 21.96 -18.19
N GLY A 13 -5.07 21.26 -18.76
CA GLY A 13 -5.29 20.04 -19.53
C GLY A 13 -4.10 19.09 -19.62
N GLY A 14 -3.02 19.31 -18.86
CA GLY A 14 -1.83 18.46 -18.91
C GLY A 14 -1.62 17.66 -17.64
N ASN A 15 -1.65 16.34 -17.72
CA ASN A 15 -1.11 15.49 -16.65
C ASN A 15 0.39 15.77 -16.51
N LEU A 16 0.84 16.17 -15.32
CA LEU A 16 2.26 16.35 -15.05
C LEU A 16 2.93 14.97 -15.03
N LEU A 17 4.06 14.82 -15.72
CA LEU A 17 4.88 13.61 -15.66
C LEU A 17 5.54 13.42 -14.28
N SER A 18 5.80 14.52 -13.56
CA SER A 18 6.47 14.53 -12.27
C SER A 18 6.15 15.79 -11.48
N GLY A 19 6.23 15.71 -10.15
CA GLY A 19 6.04 16.84 -9.23
C GLY A 19 4.62 16.93 -8.64
N PRO A 20 4.38 17.91 -7.75
CA PRO A 20 3.09 18.07 -7.10
C PRO A 20 2.01 18.43 -8.11
N GLN A 21 0.96 17.62 -8.19
CA GLN A 21 -0.21 17.95 -8.99
C GLN A 21 -1.13 18.86 -8.18
N PRO A 22 -1.37 20.12 -8.60
CA PRO A 22 -2.12 21.07 -7.81
C PRO A 22 -3.59 20.63 -7.66
N GLU A 23 -4.19 20.06 -8.72
CA GLU A 23 -5.60 19.64 -8.75
C GLU A 23 -5.80 18.21 -9.32
N PRO A 24 -5.43 17.14 -8.57
CA PRO A 24 -5.56 15.75 -9.01
C PRO A 24 -6.99 15.34 -9.34
N ALA A 25 -8.00 15.79 -8.58
CA ALA A 25 -9.39 15.41 -8.83
C ALA A 25 -9.93 15.98 -10.15
N ARG A 26 -9.64 17.25 -10.46
CA ARG A 26 -10.05 17.87 -11.72
C ARG A 26 -9.32 17.24 -12.91
N ALA A 27 -8.03 16.96 -12.76
CA ALA A 27 -7.25 16.26 -13.78
C ALA A 27 -7.72 14.82 -14.04
N ALA A 28 -8.28 14.16 -13.02
CA ALA A 28 -8.94 12.87 -13.16
C ALA A 28 -10.35 12.95 -13.78
N GLY A 29 -10.79 14.13 -14.20
CA GLY A 29 -12.08 14.33 -14.88
C GLY A 29 -13.27 14.54 -13.95
N TYR A 30 -13.05 14.91 -12.68
CA TYR A 30 -14.11 15.21 -11.73
C TYR A 30 -14.44 16.72 -11.77
N PRO A 31 -15.55 17.16 -12.41
CA PRO A 31 -15.86 18.59 -12.56
C PRO A 31 -16.22 19.23 -11.20
N ASP A 32 -16.96 18.50 -10.37
CA ASP A 32 -17.41 18.92 -9.04
C ASP A 32 -16.78 18.02 -7.97
N ALA A 33 -15.47 18.16 -7.77
CA ALA A 33 -14.70 17.29 -6.88
C ALA A 33 -15.15 17.43 -5.41
N PRO A 34 -15.44 16.31 -4.70
CA PRO A 34 -15.68 16.35 -3.26
C PRO A 34 -14.40 16.73 -2.50
N PRO A 35 -14.50 17.07 -1.20
CA PRO A 35 -13.34 17.28 -0.34
C PRO A 35 -12.35 16.11 -0.42
N ARG A 36 -11.06 16.43 -0.45
CA ARG A 36 -10.01 15.40 -0.60
C ARG A 36 -9.96 14.49 0.62
N VAL A 37 -9.88 13.20 0.37
CA VAL A 37 -9.61 12.15 1.37
C VAL A 37 -8.34 11.41 0.99
N GLY A 38 -7.69 10.79 1.97
CA GLY A 38 -6.47 10.02 1.76
C GLY A 38 -6.32 8.91 2.80
N PHE A 39 -5.50 7.91 2.47
CA PHE A 39 -5.18 6.79 3.34
C PHE A 39 -3.67 6.72 3.55
N PHE A 40 -3.22 6.68 4.81
CA PHE A 40 -1.81 6.48 5.16
C PHE A 40 -1.62 5.05 5.69
N THR A 41 -0.86 4.24 4.96
CA THR A 41 -0.51 2.87 5.39
C THR A 41 0.91 2.89 5.93
N ASP A 42 1.06 2.78 7.25
CA ASP A 42 2.37 2.64 7.88
C ASP A 42 2.82 1.17 7.83
N THR A 43 3.82 0.89 6.99
CA THR A 43 4.37 -0.46 6.83
C THR A 43 5.31 -0.86 7.97
N SER A 44 5.77 0.08 8.79
CA SER A 44 6.66 -0.22 9.92
C SER A 44 5.96 -0.96 11.05
N VAL A 45 4.64 -0.83 11.16
CA VAL A 45 3.78 -1.53 12.14
C VAL A 45 2.95 -2.65 11.52
N CYS A 46 3.02 -2.83 10.19
CA CYS A 46 2.27 -3.87 9.49
C CYS A 46 2.84 -5.26 9.83
N ILE A 47 2.01 -6.11 10.42
CA ILE A 47 2.39 -7.49 10.79
C ILE A 47 2.13 -8.53 9.69
N GLY A 48 1.70 -8.11 8.50
CA GLY A 48 1.40 -9.03 7.40
C GLY A 48 0.16 -9.92 7.60
N CYS A 49 -0.82 -9.54 8.43
CA CYS A 49 -1.96 -10.41 8.77
C CYS A 49 -2.96 -10.69 7.62
N LYS A 50 -2.82 -10.02 6.46
CA LYS A 50 -3.73 -10.11 5.30
C LYS A 50 -5.22 -9.78 5.57
N ALA A 51 -5.58 -9.31 6.77
CA ALA A 51 -6.96 -8.92 7.09
C ALA A 51 -7.52 -7.82 6.15
N CYS A 52 -6.67 -6.92 5.67
CA CYS A 52 -7.08 -5.87 4.74
C CYS A 52 -7.42 -6.39 3.32
N GLU A 53 -6.95 -7.57 2.94
CA GLU A 53 -7.36 -8.23 1.69
C GLU A 53 -8.75 -8.84 1.86
N VAL A 54 -8.93 -9.62 2.93
CA VAL A 54 -10.21 -10.26 3.27
C VAL A 54 -11.31 -9.21 3.42
N ALA A 55 -11.04 -8.13 4.16
CA ALA A 55 -12.01 -7.04 4.34
C ALA A 55 -12.37 -6.34 3.01
N CYS A 56 -11.41 -6.20 2.09
CA CYS A 56 -11.68 -5.61 0.77
C CYS A 56 -12.62 -6.50 -0.04
N LYS A 57 -12.40 -7.81 -0.04
CA LYS A 57 -13.25 -8.77 -0.74
C LYS A 57 -14.65 -8.82 -0.12
N GLU A 58 -14.73 -8.96 1.20
CA GLU A 58 -15.99 -9.04 1.94
C GLU A 58 -16.87 -7.81 1.68
N TRP A 59 -16.31 -6.61 1.84
CA TRP A 59 -17.07 -5.37 1.66
C TRP A 59 -17.57 -5.17 0.23
N ASN A 60 -16.77 -5.57 -0.77
CA ASN A 60 -17.08 -5.35 -2.18
C ASN A 60 -17.69 -6.59 -2.86
N ALA A 61 -17.97 -7.65 -2.10
CA ALA A 61 -18.44 -8.94 -2.61
C ALA A 61 -17.59 -9.49 -3.78
N ILE A 62 -16.27 -9.32 -3.69
CA ILE A 62 -15.34 -9.80 -4.72
C ILE A 62 -15.14 -11.31 -4.53
N PRO A 63 -15.17 -12.12 -5.61
CA PRO A 63 -14.92 -13.55 -5.50
C PRO A 63 -13.59 -13.90 -4.83
N GLU A 64 -13.58 -15.04 -4.14
CA GLU A 64 -12.32 -15.63 -3.67
C GLU A 64 -11.52 -16.18 -4.86
N ASP A 65 -10.21 -15.99 -4.80
CA ASP A 65 -9.21 -16.68 -5.60
C ASP A 65 -8.64 -17.86 -4.81
N GLY A 66 -7.85 -18.73 -5.47
CA GLY A 66 -7.29 -19.91 -4.82
C GLY A 66 -6.38 -19.57 -3.64
N LEU A 67 -6.40 -20.40 -2.59
CA LEU A 67 -5.59 -20.24 -1.37
C LEU A 67 -4.27 -21.04 -1.41
N GLU A 68 -3.79 -21.33 -2.61
CA GLU A 68 -2.64 -22.21 -2.81
C GLU A 68 -1.34 -21.58 -2.29
N LEU A 69 -0.57 -22.38 -1.53
CA LEU A 69 0.77 -21.98 -1.10
C LEU A 69 1.77 -22.31 -2.21
N THR A 70 2.42 -21.28 -2.75
CA THR A 70 3.43 -21.42 -3.82
C THR A 70 4.73 -22.05 -3.34
N GLY A 71 4.95 -22.12 -2.02
CA GLY A 71 6.19 -22.58 -1.40
C GLY A 71 7.37 -21.59 -1.53
N MET A 72 7.17 -20.46 -2.19
CA MET A 72 8.20 -19.43 -2.39
C MET A 72 8.07 -18.26 -1.43
N SER A 73 6.88 -18.04 -0.87
CA SER A 73 6.56 -16.93 0.03
C SER A 73 5.27 -17.22 0.80
N TYR A 74 5.03 -16.48 1.89
CA TYR A 74 3.72 -16.38 2.55
C TYR A 74 2.70 -15.56 1.73
N ASP A 75 3.12 -15.01 0.60
CA ASP A 75 2.25 -14.43 -0.39
C ASP A 75 1.55 -15.50 -1.26
N ASN A 76 0.30 -15.83 -0.93
CA ASN A 76 -0.57 -16.71 -1.72
C ASN A 76 -1.30 -15.99 -2.89
N THR A 77 -1.57 -14.70 -2.73
CA THR A 77 -2.27 -13.85 -3.71
C THR A 77 -1.40 -13.56 -4.93
N GLN A 78 -0.07 -13.51 -4.74
CA GLN A 78 0.98 -13.30 -5.75
C GLN A 78 0.95 -11.91 -6.43
N GLY A 79 -0.21 -11.29 -6.58
CA GLY A 79 -0.34 -9.96 -7.17
C GLY A 79 -1.79 -9.48 -7.28
N LEU A 80 -1.94 -8.29 -7.87
CA LEU A 80 -3.23 -7.66 -8.11
C LEU A 80 -3.91 -8.23 -9.37
N GLY A 81 -5.24 -8.24 -9.37
CA GLY A 81 -6.05 -8.74 -10.49
C GLY A 81 -7.48 -8.22 -10.45
N ALA A 82 -8.32 -8.70 -11.38
CA ALA A 82 -9.73 -8.32 -11.45
C ALA A 82 -10.49 -8.63 -10.16
N ASP A 83 -10.11 -9.71 -9.47
CA ASP A 83 -10.74 -10.17 -8.22
C ASP A 83 -9.83 -9.93 -6.99
N THR A 84 -8.76 -9.16 -7.14
CA THR A 84 -7.79 -8.88 -6.06
C THR A 84 -7.31 -7.44 -6.15
N TRP A 85 -8.04 -6.52 -5.49
CA TRP A 85 -7.78 -5.08 -5.54
C TRP A 85 -6.81 -4.61 -4.45
N ARG A 86 -6.65 -5.42 -3.41
CA ARG A 86 -5.73 -5.17 -2.30
C ARG A 86 -4.86 -6.40 -2.10
N HIS A 87 -3.56 -6.15 -1.91
CA HIS A 87 -2.54 -7.18 -1.81
C HIS A 87 -1.48 -6.77 -0.78
N VAL A 88 -1.12 -7.72 0.09
CA VAL A 88 -0.02 -7.66 1.04
C VAL A 88 1.11 -8.50 0.47
N ALA A 89 2.12 -7.80 -0.07
CA ALA A 89 3.34 -8.43 -0.57
C ALA A 89 4.30 -8.75 0.58
N PHE A 90 4.78 -9.99 0.61
CA PHE A 90 5.86 -10.41 1.52
C PHE A 90 7.19 -10.36 0.76
N ILE A 91 8.06 -9.42 1.17
CA ILE A 91 9.35 -9.16 0.50
C ILE A 91 10.48 -9.31 1.52
N GLU A 92 11.11 -10.48 1.53
CA GLU A 92 12.25 -10.74 2.39
C GLU A 92 13.48 -10.03 1.85
N GLN A 93 14.17 -9.28 2.71
CA GLN A 93 15.38 -8.54 2.35
C GLN A 93 16.50 -8.92 3.30
N ARG A 94 17.65 -9.31 2.75
CA ARG A 94 18.91 -9.49 3.52
C ARG A 94 19.58 -8.15 3.81
N LYS A 95 18.81 -7.12 4.15
CA LYS A 95 19.32 -5.80 4.50
C LYS A 95 19.17 -5.57 6.00
N PRO A 96 20.21 -5.09 6.69
CA PRO A 96 20.07 -4.69 8.08
C PRO A 96 18.98 -3.62 8.25
N LEU A 97 17.94 -3.92 9.01
CA LEU A 97 16.95 -2.94 9.46
C LEU A 97 17.34 -2.53 10.88
N GLY A 98 17.79 -1.29 11.08
CA GLY A 98 18.06 -0.76 12.42
C GLY A 98 19.03 -1.57 13.29
N GLY A 99 20.26 -1.82 12.80
CA GLY A 99 21.29 -2.54 13.57
C GLY A 99 21.05 -4.05 13.72
N GLN A 100 20.00 -4.60 13.12
CA GLN A 100 19.77 -6.04 13.05
C GLN A 100 20.60 -6.62 11.91
N GLU A 101 21.47 -7.59 12.17
CA GLU A 101 22.16 -8.38 11.14
C GLU A 101 21.17 -9.43 10.58
N PRO A 102 20.85 -9.45 9.28
CA PRO A 102 19.98 -10.47 8.70
C PRO A 102 20.71 -11.82 8.60
N GLY A 103 20.05 -12.91 8.99
CA GLY A 103 20.60 -14.27 8.83
C GLY A 103 21.59 -14.69 9.91
N VAL A 104 21.62 -14.02 11.07
CA VAL A 104 22.33 -14.56 12.25
C VAL A 104 21.62 -15.83 12.71
N GLY A 105 22.35 -16.94 12.77
CA GLY A 105 21.84 -18.16 13.36
C GLY A 105 21.50 -17.94 14.84
N HIS A 106 20.29 -18.32 15.25
CA HIS A 106 19.86 -18.34 16.65
C HIS A 106 20.39 -19.55 17.42
N GLU A 107 21.50 -20.13 16.96
CA GLU A 107 22.12 -21.33 17.53
C GLU A 107 22.60 -21.14 18.98
N SER A 108 22.82 -19.89 19.38
CA SER A 108 23.16 -19.53 20.77
C SER A 108 21.96 -19.06 21.62
N VAL A 109 20.75 -18.98 21.06
CA VAL A 109 19.57 -18.48 21.78
C VAL A 109 18.77 -19.64 22.33
N ASP A 110 18.96 -19.92 23.63
CA ASP A 110 18.08 -20.83 24.36
C ASP A 110 16.82 -20.09 24.84
N VAL A 111 15.73 -20.25 24.08
CA VAL A 111 14.43 -19.64 24.38
C VAL A 111 13.83 -20.18 25.67
N PHE A 112 14.15 -21.43 26.06
CA PHE A 112 13.65 -22.03 27.29
C PHE A 112 14.39 -21.48 28.52
N ALA A 113 15.66 -21.14 28.39
CA ALA A 113 16.41 -20.42 29.43
C ALA A 113 15.95 -18.96 29.59
N ALA A 114 15.47 -18.31 28.51
CA ALA A 114 15.02 -16.91 28.55
C ALA A 114 13.60 -16.72 29.13
N ALA A 115 12.82 -17.80 29.26
CA ALA A 115 11.45 -17.79 29.76
C ALA A 115 11.30 -18.23 31.23
N GLY A 116 12.42 -18.52 31.92
CA GLY A 116 12.47 -18.85 33.35
C GLY A 116 13.00 -17.71 34.20
#